data_AF-Q6DQL3-F1
#
_entry.id   AF-Q6DQL3-F1
#
_cell.length_a   1.000
_cell.length_b   1.000
_cell.length_c   1.000
_cell.angle_alpha   90.00
_cell.angle_beta   90.00
_cell.angle_gamma   90.00
#
_symmetry.space_group_name_H-M   'P 1'
#
loop_
_entity.id
_entity.type
_entity.pdbx_description
1 polymer ?
#
loop_
_entity_poly.entity_id
_entity_poly.type
_entity_poly.pdbx_seq_one_letter_code
_entity_poly.pdbx_strand_id
1 'polypeptide(L)'
;MTLAVDNSHCCPQYSCECTTPPAVPTCQPFYEVQATGVTSCGFATYECRPPSEGCVHESQLYTLGEMWAPDVCTVCRCSEQANAQGVHEVFCETQRCPTAADCPAGFELVMIGGECCGECRQTHCSVQMP
;
A
#
# COMPACT_ATOMS: atom_id res chain seq x y z
N MET A 1 12.07 -30.37 7.79
CA MET A 1 13.35 -31.07 8.04
C MET A 1 13.04 -32.18 9.01
N THR A 2 13.26 -33.44 8.61
CA THR A 2 12.97 -34.61 9.43
C THR A 2 14.25 -35.37 9.69
N LEU A 3 14.42 -35.83 10.93
CA LEU A 3 15.56 -36.66 11.32
C LEU A 3 15.26 -38.10 10.88
N ALA A 4 15.94 -38.58 9.85
CA ALA A 4 15.94 -39.99 9.48
C ALA A 4 17.02 -40.69 10.30
N VAL A 5 16.68 -41.86 10.86
CA VAL A 5 17.61 -42.68 11.63
C VAL A 5 17.78 -43.99 10.89
N ASP A 6 19.01 -44.26 10.46
CA ASP A 6 19.39 -45.55 9.91
C ASP A 6 20.04 -46.41 10.99
N ASN A 7 19.47 -47.59 11.22
CA ASN A 7 19.91 -48.56 12.23
C ASN A 7 20.54 -49.80 11.59
N SER A 8 20.89 -49.74 10.31
CA SER A 8 21.55 -50.82 9.57
C SER A 8 23.01 -51.06 10.00
N HIS A 9 23.60 -50.11 10.74
CA HIS A 9 24.97 -50.17 11.24
C HIS A 9 25.02 -50.35 12.77
N CYS A 10 26.20 -50.73 13.28
CA CYS A 10 26.43 -50.99 14.71
C CYS A 10 26.10 -49.79 15.62
N CYS A 11 26.08 -48.57 15.06
CA CYS A 11 25.64 -47.35 15.71
C CYS A 11 24.54 -46.68 14.86
N PRO A 12 23.53 -46.06 15.50
CA PRO A 12 22.50 -45.30 14.79
C PRO A 12 23.14 -44.14 14.02
N GLN A 13 22.89 -44.07 12.71
CA GLN A 13 23.23 -42.91 11.89
C GLN A 13 22.04 -41.97 11.81
N TYR A 14 22.29 -40.68 12.00
CA TYR A 14 21.29 -39.63 11.90
C TYR A 14 21.54 -38.84 10.61
N SER A 15 20.58 -38.84 9.69
CA SER A 15 20.60 -37.97 8.52
C SER A 15 19.43 -36.99 8.59
N CYS A 16 19.69 -35.72 8.30
CA CYS A 16 18.63 -34.72 8.14
C CYS A 16 18.17 -34.75 6.70
N GLU A 17 16.95 -35.25 6.49
CA GLU A 17 16.35 -35.27 5.16
C GLU A 17 15.35 -34.14 4.98
N CYS A 18 15.46 -33.51 3.83
CA CYS A 18 14.58 -32.43 3.39
C CYS A 18 13.46 -33.04 2.56
N THR A 19 12.36 -33.40 3.22
CA THR A 19 11.27 -34.18 2.64
C THR A 19 10.13 -33.36 2.06
N THR A 20 9.97 -32.10 2.48
CA THR A 20 8.88 -31.23 2.01
C THR A 20 9.39 -29.87 1.55
N PRO A 21 9.15 -29.49 0.29
CA PRO A 21 9.43 -28.13 -0.18
C PRO A 21 8.52 -27.12 0.56
N PRO A 22 8.98 -25.87 0.72
CA PRO A 22 8.13 -24.80 1.24
C PRO A 22 6.95 -24.57 0.31
N ALA A 23 5.79 -24.24 0.88
CA ALA A 23 4.60 -23.91 0.10
C ALA A 23 4.83 -22.61 -0.68
N VAL A 24 4.35 -22.58 -1.93
CA VAL A 24 4.34 -21.35 -2.73
C VAL A 24 3.27 -20.41 -2.14
N PRO A 25 3.61 -19.15 -1.83
CA PRO A 25 2.64 -18.21 -1.28
C PRO A 25 1.54 -17.91 -2.32
N THR A 26 0.30 -17.75 -1.84
CA THR A 26 -0.80 -17.22 -2.66
C THR A 26 -0.78 -15.70 -2.56
N CYS A 27 -0.48 -15.02 -3.66
CA CYS A 27 -0.42 -13.56 -3.69
C CYS A 27 -1.80 -12.92 -3.84
N GLN A 28 -1.91 -11.67 -3.39
CA GLN A 28 -3.07 -10.83 -3.66
C GLN A 28 -3.20 -10.56 -5.17
N PRO A 29 -4.39 -10.14 -5.65
CA PRO A 29 -4.56 -9.77 -7.05
C PRO A 29 -3.49 -8.78 -7.51
N PHE A 30 -3.01 -8.95 -8.74
CA PHE A 30 -1.96 -8.13 -9.38
C PHE A 30 -0.54 -8.28 -8.82
N TYR A 31 -0.32 -9.04 -7.76
CA TYR A 31 1.03 -9.37 -7.28
C TYR A 31 1.56 -10.62 -7.96
N GLU A 32 2.85 -10.64 -8.27
CA GLU A 32 3.53 -11.75 -8.94
C GLU A 32 4.41 -12.53 -7.96
N VAL A 33 4.38 -13.86 -8.08
CA VAL A 33 5.28 -14.73 -7.31
C VAL A 33 6.67 -14.67 -7.93
N GLN A 34 7.66 -14.23 -7.16
CA GLN A 34 9.06 -14.17 -7.60
C GLN A 34 9.95 -15.03 -6.70
N ALA A 35 10.86 -15.80 -7.31
CA ALA A 35 11.85 -16.56 -6.57
C ALA A 35 12.89 -15.62 -5.93
N THR A 36 13.12 -15.76 -4.63
CA THR A 36 14.02 -14.90 -3.86
C THR A 36 15.33 -15.57 -3.48
N GLY A 37 15.37 -16.90 -3.50
CA GLY A 37 16.56 -17.63 -3.11
C GLY A 37 16.31 -19.12 -3.00
N VAL A 38 17.22 -19.77 -2.28
CA VAL A 38 17.16 -21.20 -1.99
C VAL A 38 17.38 -21.42 -0.50
N THR A 39 16.58 -22.32 0.07
CA THR A 39 16.77 -22.80 1.44
C THR A 39 18.05 -23.65 1.53
N SER A 40 18.50 -23.93 2.76
CA SER A 40 19.60 -24.86 3.02
C SER A 40 19.38 -26.27 2.46
N CYS A 41 18.12 -26.62 2.18
CA CYS A 41 17.70 -27.85 1.55
C CYS A 41 17.69 -27.80 0.01
N GLY A 42 18.08 -26.68 -0.61
CA GLY A 42 18.05 -26.51 -2.06
C GLY A 42 16.66 -26.22 -2.65
N PHE A 43 15.62 -26.08 -1.83
CA PHE A 43 14.30 -25.65 -2.30
C PHE A 43 14.27 -24.16 -2.57
N ALA A 44 13.63 -23.74 -3.65
CA ALA A 44 13.40 -22.34 -3.96
C ALA A 44 12.48 -21.68 -2.90
N THR A 45 12.82 -20.45 -2.52
CA THR A 45 11.95 -19.57 -1.74
C THR A 45 11.31 -18.55 -2.66
N TYR A 46 10.08 -18.16 -2.34
CA TYR A 46 9.29 -17.25 -3.17
C TYR A 46 8.69 -16.14 -2.30
N GLU A 47 8.58 -14.95 -2.87
CA GLU A 47 7.88 -13.81 -2.27
C GLU A 47 6.95 -13.18 -3.30
N CYS A 48 5.89 -12.53 -2.80
CA CYS A 48 4.98 -11.76 -3.65
C CYS A 48 5.59 -10.38 -3.91
N ARG A 49 5.77 -10.04 -5.19
CA ARG A 49 6.25 -8.73 -5.62
C ARG A 49 5.13 -7.91 -6.24
N PRO A 50 5.13 -6.58 -6.05
CA PRO A 50 4.22 -5.68 -6.75
C PRO A 50 4.40 -5.78 -8.28
N PRO A 51 3.37 -5.44 -9.07
CA PRO A 51 3.46 -5.42 -10.51
C PRO A 51 4.46 -4.35 -11.00
N SER A 52 5.13 -4.63 -12.11
CA SER A 52 6.10 -3.71 -12.72
C SER A 52 5.45 -2.65 -13.62
N GLU A 53 4.20 -2.86 -14.00
CA GLU A 53 3.46 -2.05 -14.98
C GLU A 53 2.48 -1.05 -14.35
N GLY A 54 2.43 -0.98 -13.01
CA GLY A 54 1.46 -0.15 -12.31
C GLY A 54 1.61 -0.16 -10.79
N CYS A 55 0.69 0.54 -10.14
CA CYS A 55 0.56 0.55 -8.69
C CYS A 55 -0.73 -0.16 -8.29
N VAL A 56 -0.69 -0.92 -7.19
CA VAL A 56 -1.89 -1.54 -6.62
C VAL A 56 -2.36 -0.68 -5.45
N HIS A 57 -3.61 -0.21 -5.51
CA HIS A 57 -4.27 0.51 -4.43
C HIS A 57 -5.68 -0.06 -4.21
N GLU A 58 -6.01 -0.42 -2.96
CA GLU A 58 -7.29 -1.02 -2.57
C GLU A 58 -7.77 -2.19 -3.46
N SER A 59 -6.84 -3.07 -3.87
CA SER A 59 -7.10 -4.20 -4.79
C SER A 59 -7.49 -3.80 -6.21
N GLN A 60 -7.08 -2.62 -6.66
CA GLN A 60 -7.19 -2.17 -8.04
C GLN A 60 -5.82 -1.78 -8.59
N LEU A 61 -5.58 -2.11 -9.87
CA LEU A 61 -4.36 -1.76 -10.58
C LEU A 61 -4.54 -0.41 -11.29
N TYR A 62 -3.61 0.50 -11.05
CA TYR A 62 -3.51 1.81 -11.68
C TYR A 62 -2.26 1.86 -12.55
N THR A 63 -2.37 2.41 -13.76
CA THR A 63 -1.26 2.53 -14.68
C THR A 63 -0.25 3.58 -14.22
N LEU A 64 0.98 3.51 -14.72
CA LEU A 64 2.04 4.45 -14.37
C LEU A 64 1.65 5.89 -14.73
N GLY A 65 1.77 6.81 -13.77
CA GLY A 65 1.36 8.21 -13.94
C GLY A 65 -0.15 8.45 -13.84
N GLU A 66 -0.95 7.39 -13.70
CA GLU A 66 -2.40 7.53 -13.54
C GLU A 66 -2.73 8.25 -12.24
N MET A 67 -3.69 9.17 -12.33
CA MET A 67 -4.22 9.93 -11.20
C MET A 67 -5.67 9.54 -10.98
N TRP A 68 -6.05 9.34 -9.73
CA TRP A 68 -7.42 9.03 -9.34
C TRP A 68 -7.77 9.75 -8.05
N ALA A 69 -9.07 9.94 -7.82
CA ALA A 69 -9.59 10.54 -6.60
C ALA A 69 -10.44 9.49 -5.87
N PRO A 70 -9.92 8.84 -4.80
CA PRO A 70 -10.72 7.89 -4.02
C PRO A 70 -11.89 8.58 -3.30
N ASP A 71 -11.74 9.87 -3.00
CA ASP A 71 -12.76 10.73 -2.41
C ASP A 71 -12.62 12.16 -2.95
N VAL A 72 -13.54 13.05 -2.59
CA VAL A 72 -13.57 14.44 -3.09
C VAL A 72 -12.37 15.28 -2.61
N CYS A 73 -11.72 14.88 -1.52
CA CYS A 73 -10.64 15.60 -0.86
C CYS A 73 -9.25 15.04 -1.14
N THR A 74 -9.17 13.81 -1.60
CA THR A 74 -7.91 13.11 -1.81
C THR A 74 -7.68 12.89 -3.29
N VAL A 75 -6.48 13.24 -3.75
CA VAL A 75 -6.01 12.90 -5.09
C VAL A 75 -4.79 12.00 -4.94
N CYS A 76 -4.87 10.82 -5.53
CA CYS A 76 -3.79 9.86 -5.58
C CYS A 76 -3.18 9.79 -6.98
N ARG A 77 -1.91 9.43 -7.05
CA ARG A 77 -1.19 9.15 -8.30
C ARG A 77 -0.28 7.95 -8.16
N CYS A 78 -0.15 7.18 -9.23
CA CYS A 78 0.86 6.12 -9.33
C CYS A 78 2.17 6.71 -9.84
N SER A 79 3.30 6.37 -9.22
CA SER A 79 4.60 6.88 -9.62
C SER A 79 5.01 6.40 -11.01
N GLU A 80 5.40 7.31 -11.89
CA GLU A 80 5.96 6.93 -13.20
C GLU A 80 7.33 6.26 -13.07
N GLN A 81 8.09 6.66 -12.06
CA GLN A 81 9.42 6.12 -11.77
C GLN A 81 9.33 5.12 -10.65
N ALA A 82 10.01 3.99 -10.82
CA ALA A 82 10.20 3.01 -9.77
C ALA A 82 11.22 3.52 -8.74
N ASN A 83 11.02 3.14 -7.48
CA ASN A 83 11.99 3.38 -6.42
C ASN A 83 13.24 2.49 -6.58
N ALA A 84 14.20 2.61 -5.66
CA ALA A 84 15.45 1.83 -5.70
C ALA A 84 15.26 0.30 -5.68
N GLN A 85 14.07 -0.17 -5.30
CA GLN A 85 13.71 -1.59 -5.24
C GLN A 85 12.97 -2.06 -6.50
N GLY A 86 12.77 -1.17 -7.48
CA GLY A 86 12.02 -1.45 -8.70
C GLY A 86 10.51 -1.44 -8.51
N VAL A 87 10.01 -0.81 -7.44
CA VAL A 87 8.59 -0.76 -7.09
C VAL A 87 8.02 0.63 -7.38
N HIS A 88 6.85 0.67 -7.99
CA HIS A 88 6.07 1.89 -8.19
C HIS A 88 5.21 2.19 -6.96
N GLU A 89 5.25 3.44 -6.50
CA GLU A 89 4.61 3.87 -5.26
C GLU A 89 3.37 4.72 -5.54
N VAL A 90 2.39 4.60 -4.65
CA VAL A 90 1.19 5.43 -4.67
C VAL A 90 1.43 6.66 -3.81
N PHE A 91 1.22 7.84 -4.40
CA PHE A 91 1.28 9.12 -3.70
C PHE A 91 -0.12 9.72 -3.61
N CYS A 92 -0.65 9.86 -2.40
CA CYS A 92 -1.93 10.51 -2.16
C CYS A 92 -1.74 11.82 -1.42
N GLU A 93 -2.40 12.86 -1.90
CA GLU A 93 -2.46 14.17 -1.28
C GLU A 93 -3.91 14.47 -0.90
N THR A 94 -4.17 14.59 0.41
CA THR A 94 -5.47 14.97 0.94
C THR A 94 -5.46 16.46 1.25
N GLN A 95 -6.38 17.18 0.61
CA GLN A 95 -6.58 18.61 0.83
C GLN A 95 -6.97 18.87 2.30
N ARG A 96 -6.29 19.83 2.92
CA ARG A 96 -6.67 20.33 4.26
C ARG A 96 -7.75 21.38 4.12
N CYS A 97 -8.91 21.12 4.73
CA CYS A 97 -10.00 22.09 4.75
C CYS A 97 -9.88 23.09 5.89
N PRO A 98 -10.35 24.34 5.68
CA PRO A 98 -10.54 25.29 6.76
C PRO A 98 -11.57 24.76 7.76
N THR A 99 -11.35 25.10 9.02
CA THR A 99 -12.27 24.86 10.13
C THR A 99 -13.02 26.14 10.49
N ALA A 100 -14.07 26.04 11.31
CA ALA A 100 -14.80 27.22 11.77
C ALA A 100 -13.91 28.26 12.49
N ALA A 101 -12.80 27.82 13.09
CA ALA A 101 -11.82 28.70 13.73
C ALA A 101 -10.98 29.52 12.74
N ASP A 102 -10.89 29.07 11.49
CA ASP A 102 -10.16 29.77 10.43
C ASP A 102 -10.99 30.88 9.79
N CYS A 103 -12.30 30.93 10.07
CA CYS A 103 -13.19 31.98 9.55
C CYS A 103 -13.04 33.28 10.35
N PRO A 104 -12.97 34.45 9.66
CA PRO A 104 -12.98 35.75 10.33
C PRO A 104 -14.25 35.98 11.15
N ALA A 105 -14.18 36.88 12.13
CA ALA A 105 -15.36 37.27 12.91
C ALA A 105 -16.50 37.78 12.00
N GLY A 106 -17.70 37.22 12.16
CA GLY A 106 -18.88 37.52 11.33
C GLY A 106 -19.07 36.61 10.11
N PHE A 107 -18.16 35.65 9.91
CA PHE A 107 -18.26 34.62 8.88
C PHE A 107 -18.48 33.24 9.52
N GLU A 108 -19.24 32.39 8.84
CA GLU A 108 -19.46 31.01 9.22
C GLU A 108 -19.02 30.09 8.08
N LEU A 109 -18.46 28.93 8.43
CA LEU A 109 -18.07 27.93 7.46
C LEU A 109 -19.31 27.23 6.90
N VAL A 110 -19.53 27.37 5.59
CA VAL A 110 -20.66 26.75 4.89
C VAL A 110 -20.13 25.67 3.96
N MET A 111 -20.58 24.43 4.16
CA MET A 111 -20.23 23.31 3.27
C MET A 111 -20.97 23.46 1.94
N ILE A 112 -20.23 23.36 0.84
CA ILE A 112 -20.78 23.39 -0.52
C ILE A 112 -20.91 21.93 -0.99
N GLY A 113 -22.14 21.54 -1.34
CA GLY A 113 -22.43 20.16 -1.74
C GLY A 113 -21.64 19.75 -2.99
N GLY A 114 -20.82 18.71 -2.86
CA GLY A 114 -19.98 18.20 -3.94
C GLY A 114 -18.54 18.71 -3.94
N GLU A 115 -18.20 19.65 -3.05
CA GLU A 115 -16.82 20.11 -2.85
C GLU A 115 -16.20 19.46 -1.61
N CYS A 116 -14.87 19.35 -1.61
CA CYS A 116 -14.13 18.80 -0.49
C CYS A 116 -14.26 19.68 0.77
N CYS A 117 -14.16 20.99 0.58
CA CYS A 117 -14.11 21.96 1.66
C CYS A 117 -15.28 22.94 1.57
N GLY A 118 -15.72 23.41 2.73
CA GLY A 118 -16.61 24.56 2.81
C GLY A 118 -15.88 25.87 2.64
N GLU A 119 -16.65 26.93 2.43
CA GLU A 119 -16.15 28.30 2.35
C GLU A 119 -16.68 29.13 3.52
N CYS A 120 -15.86 30.05 4.03
CA CYS A 120 -16.32 31.03 5.02
C CYS A 120 -17.21 32.05 4.34
N ARG A 121 -18.51 32.04 4.65
CA ARG A 121 -19.48 33.02 4.13
C ARG A 121 -19.93 33.95 5.24
N GLN A 122 -20.07 35.23 4.91
CA GLN A 122 -20.58 36.21 5.86
C GLN A 122 -22.06 35.92 6.11
N THR A 123 -22.38 35.44 7.32
CA THR A 123 -23.77 35.23 7.76
C THR A 123 -24.27 36.36 8.65
N HIS A 124 -23.36 37.22 9.14
CA HIS A 124 -23.69 38.38 9.98
C HIS A 124 -23.05 39.69 9.48
N CYS A 125 -23.81 40.79 9.50
CA CYS A 125 -23.28 42.13 9.24
C CYS A 125 -22.32 42.55 10.37
N SER A 126 -21.01 42.60 10.08
CA SER A 126 -20.02 43.20 10.97
C SER A 126 -20.01 44.72 10.78
N VAL A 127 -20.78 45.44 11.59
CA VAL A 127 -20.69 46.91 11.66
C VAL A 127 -19.41 47.27 12.40
N GLN A 128 -18.37 47.71 11.69
CA GLN A 128 -17.22 48.34 12.35
C GLN A 128 -17.66 49.71 12.84
N MET A 129 -17.80 49.87 14.16
CA MET A 129 -17.99 51.17 14.77
C MET A 129 -16.63 51.89 14.80
N PRO A 130 -16.51 53.11 14.25
CA PRO A 130 -15.26 53.87 14.19
C PRO A 130 -14.78 54.40 15.54
#